data_AF-A0A1H9INJ6-F1
#
_entry.id   AF-A0A1H9INJ6-F1
#
_cell.length_a   1.000
_cell.length_b   1.000
_cell.length_c   1.000
_cell.angle_alpha   90.00
_cell.angle_beta   90.00
_cell.angle_gamma   90.00
#
_symmetry.space_group_name_H-M   'P 1'
#
loop_
_entity.id
_entity.type
_entity.pdbx_description
1 polymer ?
#
loop_
_entity_poly.entity_id
_entity_poly.type
_entity_poly.pdbx_seq_one_letter_code
_entity_poly.pdbx_strand_id
1 'polypeptide(L)'
;MQVCHGKAAPLKRISPGDLVAYYSPVETLGDKARLQAFTGCGRVKPREPYQVDMGNGFKPFRRDLCWFDTREVSIQPLLDRLEFSAGKENWGYPFRFGLFEVSEQDMHQICVAMGL
;
A
#
# COMPACT_ATOMS: atom_id res chain seq x y z
N MET A 1 -3.08 -9.41 -1.26
CA MET A 1 -1.90 -8.55 -0.93
C MET A 1 -0.70 -9.40 -0.51
N GLN A 2 0.47 -9.05 -1.02
CA GLN A 2 1.79 -9.55 -0.60
C GLN A 2 2.72 -8.34 -0.40
N VAL A 3 3.51 -8.33 0.66
CA VAL A 3 4.45 -7.22 0.97
C VAL A 3 5.81 -7.76 1.42
N CYS A 4 6.84 -6.90 1.41
CA CYS A 4 8.17 -7.16 1.96
C CYS A 4 8.77 -8.52 1.55
N HIS A 5 8.76 -8.84 0.25
CA HIS A 5 9.23 -10.12 -0.32
C HIS A 5 8.54 -11.37 0.23
N GLY A 6 7.27 -11.25 0.65
CA GLY A 6 6.48 -12.37 1.13
C GLY A 6 6.69 -12.70 2.62
N LYS A 7 7.26 -11.79 3.41
CA LYS A 7 7.42 -11.96 4.86
C LYS A 7 6.07 -11.93 5.58
N ALA A 8 5.92 -12.78 6.61
CA ALA A 8 4.71 -12.82 7.44
C ALA A 8 4.57 -11.61 8.38
N ALA A 9 5.68 -11.19 9.00
CA ALA A 9 5.65 -10.24 10.11
C ALA A 9 4.94 -8.91 9.79
N PRO A 10 5.13 -8.27 8.61
CA PRO A 10 4.37 -7.09 8.26
C PRO A 10 2.85 -7.33 8.18
N LEU A 11 2.44 -8.47 7.62
CA LEU A 11 1.02 -8.81 7.44
C LEU A 11 0.30 -9.16 8.74
N LYS A 12 1.03 -9.60 9.77
CA LYS A 12 0.49 -9.89 11.11
C LYS A 12 0.13 -8.63 11.91
N ARG A 13 0.68 -7.47 11.53
CA ARG A 13 0.38 -6.18 12.17
C ARG A 13 -0.89 -5.52 11.65
N ILE A 14 -1.45 -6.07 10.56
CA ILE A 14 -2.68 -5.60 9.95
C ILE A 14 -3.85 -6.41 10.52
N SER A 15 -4.97 -5.76 10.80
CA SER A 15 -6.18 -6.37 11.33
C SER A 15 -7.28 -6.48 10.28
N PRO A 16 -8.22 -7.44 10.40
CA PRO A 16 -9.44 -7.41 9.61
C PRO A 16 -10.17 -6.07 9.76
N GLY A 17 -10.64 -5.49 8.66
CA GLY A 17 -11.28 -4.17 8.64
C GLY A 17 -10.35 -3.01 8.30
N ASP A 18 -9.03 -3.17 8.47
CA ASP A 18 -8.07 -2.13 8.10
C ASP A 18 -8.15 -1.79 6.60
N LEU A 19 -7.91 -0.52 6.29
CA LEU A 19 -7.77 -0.03 4.93
C LEU A 19 -6.31 -0.10 4.50
N VAL A 20 -6.08 -0.48 3.25
CA VAL A 20 -4.75 -0.50 2.64
C VAL A 20 -4.81 0.21 1.30
N ALA A 21 -3.93 1.19 1.10
CA ALA A 21 -3.65 1.80 -0.18
C ALA A 21 -2.29 1.32 -0.72
N TYR A 22 -2.26 0.95 -2.00
CA TYR A 22 -1.04 0.63 -2.73
C TYR A 22 -0.48 1.87 -3.39
N TYR A 23 0.82 2.12 -3.16
CA TYR A 23 1.58 3.15 -3.85
C TYR A 23 2.59 2.52 -4.81
N SER A 24 2.57 2.99 -6.05
CA SER A 24 3.49 2.57 -7.11
C SER A 24 4.48 3.71 -7.41
N PRO A 25 5.78 3.57 -7.05
CA PRO A 25 6.77 4.60 -7.34
C PRO A 25 7.11 4.71 -8.84
N VAL A 26 7.02 3.59 -9.56
CA VAL A 26 7.32 3.43 -10.99
C VAL A 26 6.22 2.63 -11.66
N GLU A 27 6.07 2.80 -12.98
CA GLU A 27 5.09 2.05 -13.78
C GLU A 27 5.45 0.57 -13.88
N THR A 28 6.72 0.30 -14.22
CA THR A 28 7.25 -1.05 -14.37
C THR A 28 8.38 -1.28 -13.38
N LEU A 29 8.34 -2.43 -12.69
CA LEU A 29 9.38 -2.81 -11.75
C LEU A 29 10.74 -2.91 -12.46
N GLY A 30 11.74 -2.19 -11.96
CA GLY A 30 13.10 -2.15 -12.52
C GLY A 30 13.33 -1.03 -13.54
N ASP A 31 12.27 -0.32 -13.95
CA ASP A 31 12.38 0.85 -14.80
C ASP A 31 12.51 2.16 -13.98
N LYS A 32 12.86 3.25 -14.66
CA LYS A 32 12.98 4.62 -14.14
C LYS A 32 11.74 5.48 -14.42
N ALA A 33 10.79 5.00 -15.22
CA ALA A 33 9.54 5.69 -15.50
C ALA A 33 8.73 5.87 -14.21
N ARG A 34 8.64 7.12 -13.74
CA ARG A 34 8.01 7.48 -12.45
C ARG A 34 6.50 7.49 -12.61
N LEU A 35 5.83 6.68 -11.79
CA LEU A 35 4.37 6.72 -11.66
C LEU A 35 3.97 7.60 -10.46
N GLN A 36 4.56 7.31 -9.31
CA GLN A 36 4.32 8.00 -8.04
C GLN A 36 2.82 8.23 -7.76
N ALA A 37 2.05 7.14 -7.84
CA ALA A 37 0.62 7.18 -7.68
C ALA A 37 0.12 6.13 -6.70
N PHE A 38 -1.01 6.42 -6.07
CA PHE A 38 -1.82 5.39 -5.45
C PHE A 38 -2.62 4.66 -6.53
N THR A 39 -2.50 3.34 -6.58
CA THR A 39 -2.95 2.49 -7.71
C THR A 39 -3.97 1.44 -7.32
N GLY A 40 -4.26 1.29 -6.02
CA GLY A 40 -5.34 0.44 -5.55
C GLY A 40 -5.61 0.65 -4.08
N CYS A 41 -6.87 0.47 -3.67
CA CYS A 41 -7.26 0.51 -2.27
C CYS A 41 -8.21 -0.65 -1.95
N GLY A 42 -8.14 -1.16 -0.73
CA GLY A 42 -9.04 -2.21 -0.29
C GLY A 42 -9.10 -2.36 1.22
N ARG A 43 -10.11 -3.11 1.67
CA ARG A 43 -10.31 -3.47 3.07
C ARG A 43 -9.88 -4.90 3.35
N VAL A 44 -9.19 -5.10 4.46
CA VAL A 44 -8.66 -6.40 4.87
C VAL A 44 -9.77 -7.36 5.28
N LYS A 45 -9.79 -8.56 4.69
CA LYS A 45 -10.77 -9.61 5.01
C LYS A 45 -10.44 -10.30 6.35
N PRO A 46 -11.43 -10.91 7.03
CA PRO A 46 -11.23 -11.70 8.24
C PRO A 46 -10.59 -13.06 7.89
N ARG A 47 -9.29 -13.03 7.61
CA ARG A 47 -8.46 -14.22 7.42
C ARG A 47 -7.02 -13.92 7.84
N GLU A 48 -6.44 -14.84 8.59
CA GLU A 48 -5.02 -14.80 8.95
C GLU A 48 -4.11 -14.85 7.71
N PRO A 49 -2.89 -14.26 7.77
CA PRO A 49 -1.91 -14.39 6.70
C PRO A 49 -1.63 -15.86 6.38
N TYR A 50 -1.65 -16.20 5.09
CA TYR A 50 -1.50 -17.57 4.62
C TYR A 50 -0.44 -17.63 3.52
N GLN A 51 0.15 -18.81 3.30
CA GLN A 51 1.12 -19.02 2.24
C GLN A 51 0.45 -19.65 1.01
N VAL A 52 0.94 -19.27 -0.17
CA VAL A 52 0.56 -19.89 -1.45
C VAL A 52 1.84 -20.31 -2.15
N ASP A 53 1.89 -21.54 -2.66
CA ASP A 53 3.01 -21.99 -3.48
C ASP A 53 2.93 -21.37 -4.87
N MET A 54 3.92 -20.56 -5.20
CA MET A 54 4.06 -19.90 -6.51
C MET A 54 4.96 -20.71 -7.47
N GLY A 55 5.35 -21.92 -7.09
CA GLY A 55 6.28 -22.79 -7.82
C GLY A 55 7.68 -22.77 -7.22
N ASN A 56 8.45 -23.83 -7.49
CA ASN A 56 9.85 -23.98 -7.08
C ASN A 56 10.11 -23.79 -5.57
N GLY A 57 9.12 -24.09 -4.73
CA GLY A 57 9.20 -23.94 -3.27
C GLY A 57 9.07 -22.50 -2.78
N PHE A 58 8.79 -21.52 -3.65
CA PHE A 58 8.56 -20.14 -3.25
C PHE A 58 7.13 -19.98 -2.69
N LYS A 59 7.04 -19.87 -1.36
CA LYS A 59 5.78 -19.80 -0.61
C LYS A 59 5.62 -18.47 0.14
N PRO A 60 5.36 -17.34 -0.55
CA PRO A 60 5.19 -16.05 0.12
C PRO A 60 3.91 -16.00 0.96
N PHE A 61 3.96 -15.25 2.07
CA PHE A 61 2.77 -14.93 2.84
C PHE A 61 1.92 -13.88 2.12
N ARG A 62 0.60 -14.06 2.20
CA ARG A 62 -0.43 -13.23 1.58
C ARG A 62 -1.56 -12.96 2.57
N ARG A 63 -2.26 -11.86 2.31
CA ARG A 63 -3.49 -11.48 3.01
C ARG A 63 -4.55 -11.04 2.02
N ASP A 64 -5.80 -11.41 2.29
CA ASP A 64 -6.92 -11.11 1.40
C ASP A 64 -7.47 -9.70 1.64
N LEU A 65 -7.82 -9.03 0.55
CA LEU A 65 -8.48 -7.73 0.53
C LEU A 65 -9.82 -7.85 -0.20
N CYS A 66 -10.83 -7.13 0.26
CA CYS A 66 -11.93 -6.66 -0.57
C CYS A 66 -11.45 -5.39 -1.29
N TRP A 67 -11.18 -5.49 -2.58
CA TRP A 67 -10.76 -4.34 -3.37
C TRP A 67 -11.94 -3.41 -3.64
N PHE A 68 -11.68 -2.11 -3.60
CA PHE A 68 -12.64 -1.10 -4.03
C PHE A 68 -12.43 -0.77 -5.51
N ASP A 69 -13.45 -0.23 -6.15
CA ASP A 69 -13.31 0.39 -7.47
C ASP A 69 -12.69 1.78 -7.28
N THR A 70 -11.46 1.95 -7.75
CA THR A 70 -10.65 3.15 -7.50
C THR A 70 -10.02 3.63 -8.78
N ARG A 71 -9.86 4.95 -8.90
CA ARG A 71 -8.97 5.53 -9.91
C ARG A 71 -7.54 5.65 -9.38
N GLU A 72 -6.59 5.63 -10.30
CA GLU A 72 -5.21 6.01 -10.02
C GLU A 72 -5.10 7.49 -9.65
N VAL A 73 -4.26 7.81 -8.67
CA VAL A 73 -4.07 9.19 -8.17
C VAL A 73 -2.60 9.47 -7.93
N SER A 74 -2.06 10.50 -8.59
CA SER A 74 -0.71 11.00 -8.28
C SER A 74 -0.63 11.45 -6.82
N ILE A 75 0.46 11.08 -6.12
CA ILE A 75 0.71 11.55 -4.76
C ILE A 75 1.07 13.04 -4.71
N GLN A 76 1.56 13.62 -5.80
CA GLN A 76 2.14 14.97 -5.85
C GLN A 76 1.20 16.05 -5.27
N PRO A 77 -0.09 16.13 -5.64
CA PRO A 77 -1.01 17.13 -5.09
C PRO A 77 -1.41 16.90 -3.63
N LEU A 78 -1.07 15.73 -3.07
CA LEU A 78 -1.39 15.34 -1.70
C LEU A 78 -0.22 15.54 -0.74
N LEU A 79 1.00 15.75 -1.23
CA LEU A 79 2.20 15.78 -0.39
C LEU A 79 2.15 16.82 0.74
N ASP A 80 1.58 18.00 0.46
CA ASP A 80 1.45 19.07 1.45
C ASP A 80 0.24 18.90 2.39
N ARG A 81 -0.58 17.86 2.18
CA ARG A 81 -1.82 17.62 2.91
C ARG A 81 -1.76 16.41 3.83
N LEU A 82 -0.96 15.41 3.45
CA LEU A 82 -0.79 14.17 4.21
C LEU A 82 0.21 14.40 5.35
N GLU A 83 -0.13 14.01 6.57
CA GLU A 83 0.69 14.12 7.78
C GLU A 83 2.03 13.39 7.63
N PHE A 84 2.06 12.26 6.92
CA PHE A 84 3.32 11.54 6.71
C PHE A 84 4.30 12.30 5.81
N SER A 85 3.86 13.25 4.96
CA SER A 85 4.70 13.94 3.97
C SER A 85 4.80 15.46 4.13
N ALA A 86 3.80 16.13 4.68
CA ALA A 86 3.73 17.59 4.72
C ALA A 86 4.93 18.18 5.48
N GLY A 87 5.61 19.15 4.87
CA GLY A 87 6.79 19.81 5.44
C GLY A 87 8.04 18.93 5.54
N LYS A 88 8.07 17.75 4.91
CA LYS A 88 9.22 16.81 4.96
C LYS A 88 9.90 16.69 3.60
N GLU A 89 11.15 17.11 3.51
CA GLU A 89 11.96 16.99 2.29
C GLU A 89 12.13 15.53 1.84
N ASN A 90 12.22 14.59 2.79
CA ASN A 90 12.36 13.16 2.53
C ASN A 90 11.04 12.39 2.74
N TRP A 91 9.94 12.94 2.22
CA TRP A 91 8.61 12.32 2.31
C TRP A 91 8.55 10.89 1.75
N GLY A 92 9.44 10.54 0.83
CA GLY A 92 9.51 9.21 0.21
C GLY A 92 10.08 8.11 1.11
N TYR A 93 10.74 8.49 2.22
CA TYR A 93 11.45 7.56 3.09
C TYR A 93 10.58 6.43 3.67
N PRO A 94 9.35 6.66 4.15
CA PRO A 94 8.52 5.58 4.72
C PRO A 94 8.22 4.44 3.73
N PHE A 95 8.10 4.74 2.42
CA PHE A 95 7.81 3.74 1.40
C PHE A 95 8.90 2.66 1.28
N ARG A 96 10.14 2.95 1.70
CA ARG A 96 11.25 1.98 1.68
C ARG A 96 11.02 0.77 2.60
N PHE A 97 10.12 0.88 3.58
CA PHE A 97 9.81 -0.21 4.51
C PHE A 97 8.84 -1.23 3.90
N GLY A 98 8.24 -0.94 2.74
CA GLY A 98 7.30 -1.80 2.01
C GLY A 98 5.90 -1.90 2.62
N LEU A 99 5.74 -1.58 3.90
CA LEU A 99 4.46 -1.39 4.59
C LEU A 99 4.71 -0.51 5.81
N PHE A 100 3.94 0.56 5.95
CA PHE A 100 3.94 1.44 7.11
C PHE A 100 2.53 1.93 7.39
N GLU A 101 2.28 2.33 8.63
CA GLU A 101 1.01 2.87 9.08
C GLU A 101 0.94 4.37 8.79
N VAL A 102 -0.25 4.85 8.45
CA VAL A 102 -0.58 6.27 8.29
C VAL A 102 -1.78 6.58 9.17
N SER A 103 -2.00 7.86 9.47
CA SER A 103 -3.17 8.26 10.25
C SER A 103 -4.48 7.97 9.50
N GLU A 104 -5.57 7.90 10.25
CA GLU A 104 -6.92 7.77 9.68
C GLU A 104 -7.23 8.92 8.72
N GLN A 105 -6.79 10.14 9.05
CA GLN A 105 -6.95 11.31 8.21
C GLN A 105 -6.21 11.17 6.88
N ASP A 106 -4.95 10.71 6.89
CA ASP A 106 -4.17 10.48 5.67
C ASP A 106 -4.85 9.41 4.79
N MET A 107 -5.27 8.29 5.39
CA MET A 107 -5.96 7.23 4.67
C MET A 107 -7.27 7.72 4.05
N HIS A 108 -8.05 8.52 4.79
CA HIS A 108 -9.28 9.13 4.28
C HIS A 108 -9.01 10.06 3.10
N GLN A 109 -8.02 10.95 3.19
CA GLN A 109 -7.65 11.85 2.08
C GLN A 109 -7.21 11.09 0.83
N ILE A 110 -6.45 10.00 0.99
CA ILE A 110 -6.04 9.12 -0.10
C ILE A 110 -7.27 8.46 -0.74
N CYS A 111 -8.16 7.88 0.06
CA CYS A 111 -9.37 7.21 -0.42
C CYS A 111 -10.28 8.18 -1.21
N VAL A 112 -10.54 9.37 -0.66
CA VAL A 112 -11.35 10.42 -1.34
C VAL A 112 -10.71 10.83 -2.67
N ALA A 113 -9.39 11.02 -2.69
CA ALA A 113 -8.70 11.36 -3.93
C ALA A 113 -8.87 10.23 -4.97
N MET A 114 -8.84 8.97 -4.53
CA MET A 114 -9.04 7.75 -5.33
C MET A 114 -10.50 7.50 -5.74
N GLY A 115 -11.43 8.38 -5.36
CA GLY A 115 -12.84 8.33 -5.75
C GLY A 115 -13.73 7.45 -4.87
N LEU A 116 -13.28 7.16 -3.64
CA LEU A 116 -14.03 6.40 -2.63
C LEU A 116 -14.79 7.31 -1.66
#